data_AF-A0AAP7A3W1-F1
#
_entry.id   AF-A0AAP7A3W1-F1
#
_cell.length_a   1.000
_cell.length_b   1.000
_cell.length_c   1.000
_cell.angle_alpha   90.00
_cell.angle_beta   90.00
_cell.angle_gamma   90.00
#
_symmetry.space_group_name_H-M   'P 1'
#
loop_
_entity.id
_entity.type
_entity.pdbx_description
1 polymer ?
#
loop_
_entity_poly.entity_id
_entity_poly.type
_entity_poly.pdbx_seq_one_letter_code
_entity_poly.pdbx_strand_id
1 'polypeptide(L)'
;MSRSWERKVRQNSAKLNKQRMKQGKPSLSAGKPAYEEFKGRSFIMPIALIAFAIMYALLGGIITNNQYPTLYWVTIVCYVGLGIILFLRRPFLRVGSDEVSTIRWNRLRTLSSKDMKKIAIQPGYVVIEHTGKGANWIFSRMLNRYDTNAMGERLRVFANQHKIEFEDTSKKEASK
;
A
#
# COMPACT_ATOMS: atom_id res chain seq x y z
N MET A 1 4.61 21.97 30.60
CA MET A 1 5.68 22.71 29.89
C MET A 1 5.19 24.11 29.55
N SER A 2 6.03 25.15 29.55
CA SER A 2 5.57 26.53 29.37
C SER A 2 5.35 26.88 27.89
N ARG A 3 4.24 27.57 27.58
CA ARG A 3 3.88 28.01 26.21
C ARG A 3 4.94 28.92 25.57
N SER A 4 5.71 29.63 26.41
CA SER A 4 6.82 30.49 25.99
C SER A 4 7.98 29.68 25.40
N TRP A 5 8.29 28.54 25.99
CA TRP A 5 9.36 27.66 25.52
C TRP A 5 9.02 27.07 24.14
N GLU A 6 7.80 26.57 23.96
CA GLU A 6 7.33 26.05 22.66
C GLU A 6 7.40 27.12 21.55
N ARG A 7 7.01 28.36 21.87
CA ARG A 7 7.09 29.47 20.91
C ARG A 7 8.54 29.77 20.51
N LYS A 8 9.47 29.76 21.47
CA LYS A 8 10.91 29.97 21.22
C LYS A 8 11.50 28.83 20.39
N VAL A 9 11.18 27.58 20.70
CA VAL A 9 11.61 26.40 19.92
C VAL A 9 11.12 26.50 18.48
N ARG A 10 9.84 26.83 18.25
CA ARG A 10 9.27 26.98 16.90
C ARG A 10 10.00 28.07 16.09
N GLN A 11 10.29 29.22 16.72
CA GLN A 11 11.00 30.32 16.07
C GLN A 11 12.46 29.96 15.74
N ASN A 12 13.17 29.28 16.65
CA ASN A 12 14.55 28.85 16.42
C ASN A 12 14.64 27.79 15.33
N SER A 13 13.75 26.79 15.33
CA SER A 13 13.67 25.77 14.28
C SER A 13 13.38 26.39 12.90
N ALA A 14 12.53 27.42 12.83
CA ALA A 14 12.25 28.13 11.58
C ALA A 14 13.46 28.91 11.05
N LYS A 15 14.20 29.61 11.92
CA LYS A 15 15.43 30.32 11.54
C LYS A 15 16.51 29.35 11.04
N LEU A 16 16.69 28.24 11.75
CA LEU A 16 17.67 27.20 11.41
C LEU A 16 17.35 26.51 10.08
N ASN A 17 16.07 26.24 9.78
CA ASN A 17 15.65 25.70 8.49
C ASN A 17 15.90 26.67 7.33
N LYS A 18 15.64 27.97 7.51
CA LYS A 18 15.96 28.99 6.50
C LYS A 18 17.47 29.04 6.20
N GLN A 19 18.31 28.92 7.23
CA GLN A 19 19.76 28.88 7.07
C GLN A 19 20.24 27.60 6.36
N ARG A 20 19.67 26.44 6.72
CA ARG A 20 19.97 25.16 6.06
C ARG A 20 19.60 25.16 4.58
N MET A 21 18.42 25.69 4.22
CA MET A 21 17.99 25.82 2.81
C MET A 21 18.96 26.68 2.00
N LYS A 22 19.47 27.78 2.57
CA LYS A 22 20.51 28.62 1.93
C LYS A 22 21.85 27.91 1.75
N GLN A 23 22.14 26.91 2.58
CA GLN A 23 23.35 26.07 2.49
C GLN A 23 23.15 24.83 1.61
N GLY A 24 22.02 24.70 0.91
CA GLY A 24 21.67 23.49 0.13
C GLY A 24 21.42 22.25 0.99
N LYS A 25 21.31 22.40 2.32
CA LYS A 25 21.08 21.30 3.24
C LYS A 25 19.56 21.10 3.43
N PRO A 26 19.09 19.85 3.53
CA PRO A 26 17.68 19.57 3.77
C PRO A 26 17.23 20.21 5.10
N SER A 27 15.98 20.68 5.13
CA SER A 27 15.41 21.25 6.35
C SER A 27 15.29 20.16 7.43
N LEU A 28 15.37 20.53 8.71
CA LEU A 28 15.21 19.60 9.84
C LEU A 28 13.86 18.87 9.81
N SER A 29 12.85 19.48 9.19
CA SER A 29 11.51 18.89 9.00
C SER A 29 11.39 18.12 7.68
N ALA A 30 12.35 18.25 6.78
CA ALA A 30 12.39 17.59 5.47
C ALA A 30 13.25 16.32 5.50
N GLY A 31 13.55 15.78 6.68
CA GLY A 31 13.72 14.35 6.82
C GLY A 31 12.39 13.67 6.56
N LYS A 32 11.91 13.67 5.31
CA LYS A 32 11.01 12.59 4.89
C LYS A 32 11.76 11.32 5.31
N PRO A 33 11.15 10.40 6.06
CA PRO A 33 11.76 9.08 6.19
C PRO A 33 12.12 8.65 4.78
N ALA A 34 13.33 8.13 4.57
CA ALA A 34 13.71 7.56 3.28
C ALA A 34 12.86 6.30 3.09
N TYR A 35 11.58 6.51 2.74
CA TYR A 35 10.63 5.46 2.48
C TYR A 35 10.64 5.20 0.98
N GLU A 36 10.87 3.95 0.64
CA GLU A 36 10.76 3.48 -0.72
C GLU A 36 9.33 2.97 -0.91
N GLU A 37 8.58 3.59 -1.84
CA GLU A 37 7.17 3.28 -2.06
C GLU A 37 7.01 2.42 -3.31
N PHE A 38 6.65 1.16 -3.11
CA PHE A 38 6.30 0.22 -4.16
C PHE A 38 4.78 0.27 -4.39
N LYS A 39 4.37 0.75 -5.56
CA LYS A 39 2.94 0.87 -5.94
C LYS A 39 2.52 -0.37 -6.74
N GLY A 40 1.34 -0.89 -6.44
CA GLY A 40 0.70 -1.95 -7.19
C GLY A 40 -0.56 -1.44 -7.90
N ARG A 41 -1.33 -2.38 -8.46
CA ARG A 41 -2.65 -2.16 -9.04
C ARG A 41 -3.55 -3.36 -8.78
N SER A 42 -4.67 -3.13 -8.10
CA SER A 42 -5.66 -4.19 -7.85
C SER A 42 -6.71 -4.17 -8.96
N PHE A 43 -6.85 -5.29 -9.66
CA PHE A 43 -7.81 -5.44 -10.77
C PHE A 43 -9.05 -6.25 -10.40
N ILE A 44 -8.92 -7.18 -9.44
CA ILE A 44 -9.96 -8.17 -9.12
C ILE A 44 -11.27 -7.52 -8.66
N MET A 45 -11.22 -6.64 -7.65
CA MET A 45 -12.44 -6.00 -7.12
C MET A 45 -13.13 -5.08 -8.15
N PRO A 46 -12.41 -4.19 -8.86
CA PRO A 46 -13.01 -3.38 -9.92
C PRO A 46 -13.65 -4.21 -11.04
N ILE A 47 -12.96 -5.25 -11.52
CA ILE A 47 -13.45 -6.10 -12.60
C ILE A 47 -14.69 -6.88 -12.15
N ALA A 48 -14.68 -7.43 -10.93
CA ALA A 48 -15.85 -8.14 -10.40
C ALA A 48 -17.08 -7.23 -10.33
N LEU A 49 -16.93 -5.98 -9.86
CA LEU A 49 -18.03 -5.01 -9.80
C LEU A 49 -18.57 -4.66 -11.19
N ILE A 50 -17.68 -4.43 -12.17
CA ILE A 50 -18.08 -4.14 -13.55
C ILE A 50 -18.79 -5.36 -14.17
N ALA A 51 -18.27 -6.57 -13.93
CA ALA A 51 -18.89 -7.81 -14.41
C ALA A 51 -20.30 -8.00 -13.82
N PHE A 52 -20.48 -7.75 -12.52
CA PHE A 52 -21.80 -7.79 -11.88
C PHE A 52 -22.73 -6.71 -12.44
N ALA A 53 -22.24 -5.49 -12.70
CA ALA A 53 -23.03 -4.43 -13.30
C ALA A 53 -23.50 -4.79 -14.71
N ILE A 54 -22.63 -5.38 -15.54
CA ILE A 54 -22.97 -5.87 -16.88
C ILE A 54 -23.97 -7.02 -16.80
N MET A 55 -23.75 -7.98 -15.90
CA MET A 55 -24.69 -9.10 -15.69
C MET A 55 -26.07 -8.57 -15.27
N TYR A 56 -26.14 -7.62 -14.34
CA TYR A 56 -27.38 -6.97 -13.93
C TYR A 56 -28.05 -6.19 -15.07
N ALA A 57 -27.25 -5.53 -15.93
CA ALA A 57 -27.73 -4.85 -17.12
C ALA A 57 -28.39 -5.83 -18.12
N LEU A 58 -27.78 -7.00 -18.32
CA LEU A 58 -28.29 -8.03 -19.23
C LEU A 58 -29.56 -8.70 -18.69
N LEU A 59 -29.58 -9.10 -17.42
CA LEU A 59 -30.77 -9.73 -16.82
C LEU A 59 -31.95 -8.75 -16.76
N GLY A 60 -31.73 -7.51 -16.33
CA GLY A 60 -32.80 -6.52 -16.17
C GLY A 60 -33.35 -5.98 -17.50
N GLY A 61 -32.55 -6.00 -18.58
CA GLY A 61 -33.00 -5.60 -19.91
C GLY A 61 -33.84 -6.66 -20.64
N ILE A 62 -33.64 -7.94 -20.34
CA ILE A 62 -34.27 -9.07 -21.06
C ILE A 62 -35.48 -9.63 -20.30
N ILE A 63 -35.43 -9.66 -18.96
CA ILE A 63 -36.35 -10.48 -18.15
C ILE A 63 -37.42 -9.64 -17.45
N THR A 64 -37.18 -8.35 -17.19
CA THR A 64 -38.03 -7.54 -16.31
C THR A 64 -38.62 -6.34 -17.01
N ASN A 65 -39.95 -6.21 -16.96
CA ASN A 65 -40.66 -5.00 -17.36
C ASN A 65 -40.45 -3.95 -16.24
N ASN A 66 -39.37 -3.18 -16.34
CA ASN A 66 -38.92 -2.28 -15.27
C ASN A 66 -39.91 -1.14 -15.05
N GLN A 67 -40.57 -1.15 -13.88
CA GLN A 67 -41.51 -0.11 -13.46
C GLN A 67 -40.86 1.27 -13.29
N TYR A 68 -39.54 1.32 -13.06
CA TYR A 68 -38.75 2.55 -12.94
C TYR A 68 -37.45 2.48 -13.77
N PRO A 69 -37.53 2.70 -15.09
CA PRO A 69 -36.39 2.51 -16.00
C PRO A 69 -35.24 3.50 -15.73
N THR A 70 -35.55 4.70 -15.24
CA THR A 70 -34.55 5.72 -14.91
C THR A 70 -33.67 5.32 -13.73
N LEU A 71 -34.26 4.88 -12.62
CA LEU A 71 -33.54 4.41 -11.43
C LEU A 71 -32.67 3.18 -11.72
N TYR A 72 -33.13 2.30 -12.60
CA TYR A 72 -32.39 1.13 -13.06
C TYR A 72 -31.06 1.52 -13.74
N TRP A 73 -31.11 2.41 -14.74
CA TRP A 73 -29.91 2.88 -15.44
C TRP A 73 -28.97 3.68 -14.54
N VAL A 74 -29.52 4.52 -13.65
CA VAL A 74 -28.73 5.24 -12.63
C VAL A 74 -27.94 4.26 -11.76
N THR A 75 -28.58 3.18 -11.32
CA THR A 75 -27.93 2.16 -10.48
C THR A 75 -26.77 1.49 -11.22
N ILE A 76 -26.95 1.13 -12.49
CA ILE A 76 -25.88 0.57 -13.33
C ILE A 76 -24.70 1.54 -13.45
N VAL A 77 -24.98 2.81 -13.76
CA VAL A 77 -23.94 3.85 -13.89
C VAL A 77 -23.19 4.04 -12.57
N CYS A 78 -23.89 4.04 -11.44
CA CYS A 78 -23.27 4.13 -10.11
C CYS A 78 -22.33 2.95 -9.83
N TYR A 79 -22.70 1.71 -10.17
CA TYR A 79 -21.83 0.55 -9.99
C TYR A 79 -20.60 0.57 -10.90
N VAL A 80 -20.78 0.96 -12.17
CA VAL A 80 -19.66 1.14 -13.11
C VAL A 80 -18.72 2.25 -12.61
N GLY A 81 -19.27 3.38 -12.19
CA GLY A 81 -18.51 4.49 -11.60
C GLY A 81 -17.75 4.07 -10.34
N LEU A 82 -18.36 3.28 -9.46
CA LEU A 82 -17.70 2.73 -8.27
C LEU A 82 -16.54 1.81 -8.65
N GLY A 83 -16.71 0.95 -9.67
CA GLY A 83 -15.64 0.12 -10.21
C GLY A 83 -14.44 0.96 -10.70
N ILE A 84 -14.70 2.05 -11.41
CA ILE A 84 -13.67 2.98 -11.88
C ILE A 84 -12.96 3.65 -10.71
N ILE A 85 -13.69 4.17 -9.71
CA ILE A 85 -13.09 4.80 -8.53
C ILE A 85 -12.18 3.83 -7.78
N LEU A 86 -12.62 2.58 -7.60
CA LEU A 86 -11.82 1.54 -6.95
C LEU A 86 -10.61 1.13 -7.77
N PHE A 87 -10.70 1.21 -9.10
CA PHE A 87 -9.58 0.95 -10.00
C PHE A 87 -8.49 2.04 -9.96
N LEU A 88 -8.88 3.30 -9.79
CA LEU A 88 -7.94 4.42 -9.62
C LEU A 88 -7.17 4.32 -8.30
N ARG A 89 -7.72 3.60 -7.33
CA ARG A 89 -7.10 3.41 -6.03
C ARG A 89 -5.93 2.44 -6.11
N ARG A 90 -4.73 2.97 -5.94
CA ARG A 90 -3.49 2.20 -6.00
C ARG A 90 -3.11 1.66 -4.62
N PRO A 91 -3.01 0.33 -4.44
CA PRO A 91 -2.44 -0.22 -3.22
C PRO A 91 -0.93 0.01 -3.24
N PHE A 92 -0.32 0.23 -2.08
CA PHE A 92 1.12 0.49 -1.97
C PHE A 92 1.73 -0.23 -0.77
N LEU A 93 3.03 -0.49 -0.88
CA LEU A 93 3.90 -0.85 0.22
C LEU A 93 4.96 0.24 0.37
N ARG A 94 5.08 0.81 1.57
CA ARG A 94 6.16 1.73 1.93
C ARG A 94 7.10 1.02 2.86
N VAL A 95 8.36 0.94 2.49
CA VAL A 95 9.42 0.41 3.35
C VAL A 95 10.23 1.59 3.87
N GLY A 96 10.06 1.91 5.15
CA GLY A 96 10.85 2.90 5.87
C GLY A 96 12.13 2.29 6.46
N SER A 97 12.80 3.04 7.35
CA SER A 97 14.00 2.54 8.03
C SER A 97 13.67 1.48 9.09
N ASP A 98 12.60 1.67 9.87
CA ASP A 98 12.22 0.81 11.00
C ASP A 98 10.78 0.26 10.89
N GLU A 99 10.03 0.68 9.87
CA GLU A 99 8.63 0.32 9.70
C GLU A 99 8.27 0.05 8.24
N VAL A 100 7.31 -0.86 8.06
CA VAL A 100 6.70 -1.19 6.78
C VAL A 100 5.23 -0.81 6.85
N SER A 101 4.75 -0.01 5.90
CA SER A 101 3.38 0.49 5.87
C SER A 101 2.64 0.07 4.60
N THR A 102 1.41 -0.37 4.73
CA THR A 102 0.54 -0.70 3.60
C THR A 102 -0.89 -0.22 3.83
N ILE A 103 -1.66 -0.03 2.76
CA ILE A 103 -3.10 0.23 2.85
C ILE A 103 -3.85 -1.07 2.62
N ARG A 104 -4.63 -1.49 3.63
CA ARG A 104 -5.54 -2.65 3.54
C ARG A 104 -6.91 -2.25 4.08
N TRP A 105 -7.98 -2.56 3.33
CA TRP A 105 -9.37 -2.26 3.74
C TRP A 105 -9.60 -0.81 4.20
N ASN A 106 -9.20 0.20 3.42
CA ASN A 106 -9.31 1.62 3.83
C ASN A 106 -8.46 2.07 5.02
N ARG A 107 -7.70 1.18 5.65
CA ARG A 107 -6.87 1.52 6.80
C ARG A 107 -5.39 1.45 6.44
N LEU A 108 -4.65 2.49 6.83
CA LEU A 108 -3.21 2.42 6.87
C LEU A 108 -2.81 1.46 7.99
N ARG A 109 -2.06 0.43 7.62
CA ARG A 109 -1.47 -0.55 8.54
C ARG A 109 0.02 -0.33 8.51
N THR A 110 0.58 0.05 9.65
CA THR A 110 2.01 0.17 9.86
C THR A 110 2.47 -1.03 10.68
N LEU A 111 3.63 -1.56 10.37
CA LEU A 111 4.26 -2.69 11.04
C LEU A 111 5.70 -2.31 11.36
N SER A 112 6.03 -2.27 12.64
CA SER A 112 7.40 -2.01 13.09
C SER A 112 8.26 -3.26 12.94
N SER A 113 9.58 -3.09 12.82
CA SER A 113 10.55 -4.20 12.77
C SER A 113 10.42 -5.19 13.93
N LYS A 114 10.03 -4.71 15.11
CA LYS A 114 9.85 -5.53 16.32
C LYS A 114 8.67 -6.51 16.24
N ASP A 115 7.66 -6.17 15.45
CA ASP A 115 6.43 -6.95 15.32
C ASP A 115 6.45 -7.89 14.10
N MET A 116 7.58 -7.93 13.38
CA MET A 116 7.82 -8.83 12.26
C MET A 116 8.49 -10.12 12.73
N LYS A 117 7.88 -11.24 12.36
CA LYS A 117 8.42 -12.57 12.67
C LYS A 117 9.37 -13.03 11.58
N LYS A 118 8.88 -13.01 10.35
CA LYS A 118 9.55 -13.60 9.19
C LYS A 118 9.19 -12.88 7.91
N ILE A 119 10.15 -12.78 7.01
CA ILE A 119 9.94 -12.31 5.63
C ILE A 119 10.29 -13.48 4.71
N ALA A 120 9.32 -13.96 3.93
CA ALA A 120 9.52 -15.02 2.95
C ALA A 120 9.34 -14.49 1.53
N ILE A 121 10.32 -14.73 0.68
CA ILE A 121 10.29 -14.39 -0.75
C ILE A 121 10.14 -15.67 -1.55
N GLN A 122 9.13 -15.66 -2.40
CA GLN A 122 8.81 -16.71 -3.36
C GLN A 122 8.75 -16.09 -4.77
N PRO A 123 8.92 -16.88 -5.83
CA PRO A 123 8.80 -16.38 -7.20
C PRO A 123 7.42 -15.74 -7.41
N GLY A 124 7.38 -14.41 -7.56
CA GLY A 124 6.15 -13.65 -7.75
C GLY A 124 5.33 -13.36 -6.50
N TYR A 125 5.81 -13.74 -5.30
CA TYR A 125 5.13 -13.48 -4.02
C TYR A 125 6.11 -13.06 -2.93
N VAL A 126 5.70 -12.11 -2.10
CA VAL A 126 6.42 -11.71 -0.89
C VAL A 126 5.45 -11.79 0.27
N VAL A 127 5.84 -12.51 1.30
CA VAL A 127 5.05 -12.74 2.50
C VAL A 127 5.77 -12.11 3.69
N ILE A 128 5.05 -11.27 4.43
CA ILE A 128 5.50 -10.70 5.70
C ILE A 128 4.62 -11.27 6.80
N GLU A 129 5.23 -12.04 7.70
CA GLU A 129 4.57 -12.65 8.84
C GLU A 129 4.68 -11.78 10.08
N HIS A 130 3.57 -11.69 10.82
CA HIS A 130 3.47 -10.90 12.03
C HIS A 130 3.75 -11.77 13.26
N THR A 131 4.44 -11.22 14.25
CA THR A 131 4.68 -11.89 15.54
C THR A 131 3.43 -11.89 16.43
N GLY A 132 2.53 -10.91 16.25
CA GLY A 132 1.32 -10.71 17.05
C GLY A 132 0.00 -11.16 16.38
N LYS A 133 -1.14 -10.64 16.88
CA LYS A 133 -2.50 -10.87 16.34
C LYS A 133 -2.76 -10.12 15.01
N GLY A 134 -1.94 -10.38 13.99
CA GLY A 134 -2.06 -9.78 12.66
C GLY A 134 -2.10 -10.86 11.58
N ALA A 135 -2.98 -10.70 10.59
CA ALA A 135 -2.96 -11.57 9.42
C ALA A 135 -1.71 -11.28 8.58
N ASN A 136 -1.10 -12.34 8.04
CA ASN A 136 0.08 -12.25 7.17
C ASN A 136 -0.19 -11.32 5.98
N TRP A 137 0.81 -10.52 5.63
CA TRP A 137 0.76 -9.65 4.47
C TRP A 137 1.35 -10.38 3.28
N ILE A 138 0.52 -10.61 2.27
CA ILE A 138 0.90 -11.32 1.06
C ILE A 138 0.83 -10.31 -0.08
N PHE A 139 1.97 -10.07 -0.71
CA PHE A 139 2.11 -9.23 -1.88
C PHE A 139 2.41 -10.11 -3.08
N SER A 140 1.51 -10.10 -4.07
CA SER A 140 1.64 -10.93 -5.27
C SER A 140 1.81 -10.07 -6.52
N ARG A 141 2.67 -10.52 -7.43
CA ARG A 141 2.77 -9.99 -8.79
C ARG A 141 1.51 -10.27 -9.61
N MET A 142 0.87 -11.42 -9.42
CA MET A 142 -0.31 -11.80 -10.19
C MET A 142 -1.58 -11.06 -9.73
N LEU A 143 -1.84 -11.01 -8.41
CA LEU A 143 -3.08 -10.37 -7.91
C LEU A 143 -3.03 -8.83 -7.95
N ASN A 144 -1.88 -8.25 -7.59
CA ASN A 144 -1.77 -6.81 -7.35
C ASN A 144 -0.67 -6.14 -8.19
N ARG A 145 -0.06 -6.86 -9.14
CA ARG A 145 0.97 -6.35 -10.06
C ARG A 145 2.08 -5.54 -9.37
N TYR A 146 2.51 -6.01 -8.21
CA TYR A 146 3.67 -5.43 -7.53
C TYR A 146 4.97 -5.83 -8.24
N ASP A 147 5.96 -4.94 -8.20
CA ASP A 147 7.33 -5.29 -8.51
C ASP A 147 7.94 -6.06 -7.32
N THR A 148 7.67 -7.38 -7.31
CA THR A 148 8.16 -8.27 -6.25
C THR A 148 9.67 -8.44 -6.25
N ASN A 149 10.37 -8.14 -7.36
CA ASN A 149 11.82 -8.27 -7.43
C ASN A 149 12.49 -7.12 -6.67
N ALA A 150 12.13 -5.87 -7.02
CA ALA A 150 12.67 -4.69 -6.35
C ALA A 150 12.27 -4.65 -4.87
N MET A 151 11.01 -5.01 -4.58
CA MET A 151 10.50 -5.09 -3.21
C MET A 151 11.22 -6.17 -2.38
N GLY A 152 11.52 -7.31 -3.02
CA GLY A 152 12.25 -8.40 -2.39
C GLY A 152 13.67 -8.00 -1.98
N GLU A 153 14.41 -7.35 -2.88
CA GLU A 153 15.76 -6.86 -2.59
C GLU A 153 15.75 -5.84 -1.45
N ARG A 154 14.78 -4.92 -1.46
CA ARG A 154 14.69 -3.92 -0.38
C ARG A 154 14.34 -4.53 0.97
N LEU A 155 13.45 -5.52 0.99
CA LEU A 155 13.09 -6.26 2.20
C LEU A 155 14.23 -7.15 2.71
N ARG A 156 15.08 -7.68 1.83
CA ARG A 156 16.31 -8.39 2.21
C ARG A 156 17.25 -7.46 2.98
N VAL A 157 17.50 -6.25 2.47
CA VAL A 157 18.31 -5.24 3.15
C VAL A 157 17.71 -4.87 4.50
N PHE A 158 16.40 -4.67 4.55
CA PHE A 158 15.68 -4.34 5.79
C PHE A 158 15.75 -5.49 6.82
N ALA A 159 15.58 -6.75 6.39
CA ALA A 159 15.67 -7.91 7.25
C ALA A 159 17.08 -8.06 7.87
N ASN A 160 18.12 -7.83 7.06
CA ASN A 160 19.51 -7.84 7.54
C ASN A 160 19.80 -6.74 8.57
N GLN A 161 19.23 -5.55 8.38
CA GLN A 161 19.39 -4.42 9.31
C GLN A 161 18.75 -4.70 10.68
N HIS A 162 17.58 -5.35 10.69
CA HIS A 162 16.80 -5.60 11.90
C HIS A 162 16.93 -7.02 12.47
N LYS A 163 17.79 -7.85 11.87
CA LYS A 163 17.99 -9.27 12.23
C LYS A 163 16.69 -10.09 12.24
N ILE A 164 15.83 -9.87 11.24
CA ILE A 164 14.57 -10.59 11.05
C ILE A 164 14.84 -11.88 10.26
N GLU A 165 14.12 -12.96 10.56
CA GLU A 165 14.23 -14.22 9.79
C GLU A 165 13.82 -13.99 8.33
N PHE A 166 14.71 -14.33 7.41
CA PHE A 166 14.53 -14.13 5.97
C PHE A 166 14.66 -15.46 5.23
N GLU A 167 13.61 -15.88 4.55
CA GLU A 167 13.60 -17.10 3.74
C GLU A 167 13.47 -16.74 2.25
N ASP A 168 14.46 -17.13 1.46
CA ASP A 168 14.48 -16.92 0.02
C ASP A 168 14.29 -18.25 -0.70
N THR A 169 13.04 -18.56 -1.05
CA THR A 169 12.71 -19.78 -1.83
C THR A 169 12.90 -19.54 -3.33
N SER A 170 13.05 -18.28 -3.78
CA SER A 170 13.19 -17.96 -5.20
C SER A 170 14.47 -18.52 -5.84
N LYS A 171 15.52 -18.75 -5.03
CA LYS A 171 16.77 -19.37 -5.49
C LYS A 171 16.73 -20.90 -5.61
N LYS A 172 15.77 -21.58 -4.98
CA LYS A 172 15.72 -23.05 -4.96
C LYS A 172 15.26 -23.66 -6.29
N GLU A 173 14.51 -22.92 -7.12
CA GLU A 173 14.02 -23.42 -8.41
C GLU A 173 15.04 -23.28 -9.55
N ALA A 174 16.09 -22.45 -9.39
CA ALA A 174 17.13 -22.28 -10.41
C ALA A 174 18.19 -23.40 -10.42
N SER A 175 18.07 -24.40 -9.53
CA SER A 175 19.05 -25.48 -9.34
C SER A 175 18.47 -26.88 -9.63
N LYS A 176 17.34 -26.97 -10.32
CA LYS A 176 16.71 -28.23 -10.71
C LYS A 176 16.44 -28.21 -12.21
#